data_AF-A0A0D7LYT5-F1
#
_entry.id   AF-A0A0D7LYT5-F1
#
_cell.length_a   1.000
_cell.length_b   1.000
_cell.length_c   1.000
_cell.angle_alpha   90.00
_cell.angle_beta   90.00
_cell.angle_gamma   90.00
#
_symmetry.space_group_name_H-M   'P 1'
#
loop_
_entity.id
_entity.type
_entity.pdbx_description
1 polymer ?
#
loop_
_entity_poly.entity_id
_entity_poly.type
_entity_poly.pdbx_seq_one_letter_code
_entity_poly.pdbx_strand_id
1 'polypeptide(L)'
;MAFRWNKESLAVLRENAGVLTTEQIAGMLHTNITVVRNMAYRLKLSLRVSAYNQKRIEQVQTLYTSSEPLNLKEIAAKTGLTFSTVQYIVYVKLKSKPYTKREYVSFETDDAVHYRIQREFIDTERSLLHNIPDNTRFHQLYLTDGTLYCARNIRSEVIICE
;
A
#
# COMPACT_ATOMS: atom_id res chain seq x y z
N MET A 1 -26.76 -7.26 38.61
CA MET A 1 -27.67 -6.98 37.48
C MET A 1 -27.06 -7.53 36.20
N ALA A 2 -27.84 -8.18 35.33
CA ALA A 2 -27.35 -8.67 34.04
C ALA A 2 -27.28 -7.52 33.02
N PHE A 3 -26.16 -7.40 32.31
CA PHE A 3 -25.96 -6.39 31.27
C PHE A 3 -27.04 -6.51 30.18
N ARG A 4 -27.61 -5.37 29.74
CA ARG A 4 -28.58 -5.29 28.65
C ARG A 4 -28.12 -4.29 27.60
N TRP A 5 -28.24 -4.68 26.33
CA TRP A 5 -27.95 -3.81 25.21
C TRP A 5 -29.01 -2.72 25.08
N ASN A 6 -28.55 -1.48 24.95
CA ASN A 6 -29.34 -0.29 24.69
C ASN A 6 -28.72 0.51 23.52
N LYS A 7 -29.35 1.61 23.10
CA LYS A 7 -28.86 2.39 21.94
C LYS A 7 -27.43 2.90 22.14
N GLU A 8 -27.09 3.36 23.33
CA GLU A 8 -25.77 3.90 23.67
C GLU A 8 -24.68 2.81 23.64
N SER A 9 -24.89 1.68 24.30
CA SER A 9 -23.94 0.55 24.28
C SER A 9 -23.76 -0.04 22.88
N LEU A 10 -24.82 -0.04 22.05
CA LEU A 10 -24.72 -0.42 20.64
C LEU A 10 -23.92 0.59 19.82
N ALA A 11 -24.03 1.90 20.10
CA ALA A 11 -23.20 2.93 19.47
C ALA A 11 -21.74 2.75 19.85
N VAL A 12 -21.44 2.58 21.14
CA VAL A 12 -20.09 2.29 21.65
C VAL A 12 -19.49 1.06 20.97
N LEU A 13 -20.25 -0.03 20.84
CA LEU A 13 -19.75 -1.23 20.14
C LEU A 13 -19.44 -0.94 18.66
N ARG A 14 -20.32 -0.22 17.94
CA ARG A 14 -20.12 0.08 16.52
C ARG A 14 -18.93 0.99 16.26
N GLU A 15 -18.76 2.02 17.09
CA GLU A 15 -17.68 2.99 16.94
C GLU A 15 -16.30 2.38 17.26
N ASN A 16 -16.26 1.42 18.18
CA ASN A 16 -15.00 0.85 18.67
C ASN A 16 -14.65 -0.52 18.07
N ALA A 17 -15.58 -1.18 17.37
CA ALA A 17 -15.32 -2.45 16.70
C ALA A 17 -14.19 -2.32 15.67
N GLY A 18 -13.14 -3.14 15.82
CA GLY A 18 -11.96 -3.11 14.97
C GLY A 18 -10.97 -1.97 15.26
N VAL A 19 -11.26 -1.15 16.27
CA VAL A 19 -10.38 -0.06 16.75
C VAL A 19 -9.79 -0.41 18.12
N LEU A 20 -10.64 -0.86 19.06
CA LEU A 20 -10.22 -1.27 20.41
C LEU A 20 -10.25 -2.77 20.56
N THR A 21 -9.46 -3.29 21.50
CA THR A 21 -9.52 -4.72 21.83
C THR A 21 -10.89 -5.05 22.43
N THR A 22 -11.35 -6.29 22.25
CA THR A 22 -12.64 -6.71 22.80
C THR A 22 -12.69 -6.58 24.32
N GLU A 23 -11.54 -6.68 24.98
CA GLU A 23 -11.39 -6.48 26.43
C GLU A 23 -11.62 -5.02 26.82
N GLN A 24 -11.04 -4.06 26.09
CA GLN A 24 -11.26 -2.64 26.32
C GLN A 24 -12.74 -2.27 26.14
N ILE A 25 -13.38 -2.77 25.07
CA ILE A 25 -14.81 -2.54 24.82
C ILE A 25 -15.66 -3.13 25.95
N ALA A 26 -15.32 -4.34 26.42
CA ALA A 26 -16.02 -4.98 27.54
C ALA A 26 -15.87 -4.17 28.84
N GLY A 27 -14.67 -3.64 29.11
CA GLY A 27 -14.39 -2.74 30.23
C GLY A 27 -15.23 -1.46 30.18
N MET A 28 -15.29 -0.79 29.03
CA MET A 28 -16.09 0.43 28.83
C MET A 28 -17.59 0.20 29.04
N LEU A 29 -18.08 -0.97 28.62
CA LEU A 29 -19.48 -1.35 28.76
C LEU A 29 -19.81 -2.00 30.11
N HIS A 30 -18.82 -2.14 31.00
CA HIS A 30 -18.95 -2.85 32.27
C HIS A 30 -19.58 -4.24 32.12
N THR A 31 -19.14 -4.98 31.10
CA THR A 31 -19.66 -6.30 30.72
C THR A 31 -18.53 -7.28 30.46
N ASN A 32 -18.86 -8.51 30.03
CA ASN A 32 -17.86 -9.52 29.70
C ASN A 32 -17.56 -9.58 28.19
N ILE A 33 -16.37 -10.10 27.86
CA ILE A 33 -15.88 -10.24 26.48
C ILE A 33 -16.84 -11.08 25.62
N THR A 34 -17.43 -12.13 26.19
CA THR A 34 -18.36 -13.03 25.48
C THR A 34 -19.61 -12.31 25.00
N VAL A 35 -20.20 -11.44 25.83
CA VAL A 35 -21.38 -10.64 25.50
C VAL A 35 -21.06 -9.70 24.34
N VAL A 36 -19.89 -9.05 24.37
CA VAL A 36 -19.42 -8.19 23.27
C VAL A 36 -19.24 -8.99 21.98
N ARG A 37 -18.56 -10.15 22.03
CA ARG A 37 -18.37 -11.02 20.84
C ARG A 37 -19.69 -11.47 20.23
N ASN A 38 -20.63 -11.93 21.06
CA ASN A 38 -21.93 -12.41 20.61
C ASN A 38 -22.73 -11.29 19.93
N MET A 39 -22.69 -10.08 20.47
CA MET A 39 -23.39 -8.96 19.84
C MET A 39 -22.69 -8.48 18.57
N ALA A 40 -21.36 -8.40 18.56
CA ALA A 40 -20.61 -8.06 17.36
C ALA A 40 -20.90 -9.04 16.21
N TYR A 41 -20.99 -10.34 16.52
CA TYR A 41 -21.40 -11.36 15.56
C TYR A 41 -22.81 -11.11 15.01
N ARG A 42 -23.79 -10.84 15.88
CA ARG A 42 -25.18 -10.52 15.47
C ARG A 42 -25.27 -9.28 14.60
N LEU A 43 -24.43 -8.29 14.85
CA LEU A 43 -24.34 -7.04 14.09
C LEU A 43 -23.42 -7.12 12.87
N LYS A 44 -22.81 -8.29 12.60
CA LYS A 44 -21.82 -8.50 11.53
C LYS A 44 -20.63 -7.52 11.59
N LEU A 45 -20.19 -7.17 12.80
CA LEU A 45 -19.03 -6.31 13.04
C LEU A 45 -17.75 -7.14 13.18
N SER A 46 -16.66 -6.66 12.60
CA SER A 46 -15.33 -7.23 12.82
C SER A 46 -14.73 -6.67 14.11
N LEU A 47 -14.35 -7.56 15.03
CA LEU A 47 -13.60 -7.19 16.24
C LEU A 47 -12.08 -7.26 16.04
N ARG A 48 -11.60 -7.61 14.84
CA ARG A 48 -10.18 -7.64 14.54
C ARG A 48 -9.64 -6.21 14.56
N VAL A 49 -8.83 -5.90 15.57
CA VAL A 49 -8.14 -4.62 15.66
C VAL A 49 -7.13 -4.53 14.52
N SER A 50 -7.35 -3.60 13.61
CA SER A 50 -6.36 -3.28 12.58
C SER A 50 -5.28 -2.41 13.21
N ALA A 51 -4.01 -2.64 12.83
CA ALA A 51 -2.90 -1.76 13.25
C ALA A 51 -3.12 -0.31 12.80
N TYR A 52 -3.95 -0.09 11.77
CA TYR A 52 -4.34 1.20 11.25
C TYR A 52 -5.87 1.30 11.09
N ASN A 53 -6.45 2.43 11.47
CA ASN A 53 -7.85 2.77 11.25
C ASN A 53 -7.95 4.02 10.34
N GLN A 54 -9.17 4.44 10.01
CA GLN A 54 -9.40 5.58 9.12
C GLN A 54 -8.69 6.86 9.61
N LYS A 55 -8.76 7.16 10.91
CA LYS A 55 -8.08 8.31 11.52
C LYS A 55 -6.56 8.24 11.34
N ARG A 56 -5.95 7.07 11.51
CA ARG A 56 -4.51 6.87 11.29
C ARG A 56 -4.13 6.98 9.81
N ILE A 57 -4.99 6.52 8.89
CA ILE A 57 -4.79 6.69 7.45
C ILE A 57 -4.73 8.17 7.09
N GLU A 58 -5.69 8.96 7.58
CA GLU A 58 -5.75 10.41 7.35
C GLU A 58 -4.52 11.11 7.93
N GLN A 59 -4.12 10.76 9.15
CA GLN A 59 -2.92 11.33 9.77
C GLN A 59 -1.64 11.04 8.97
N VAL A 60 -1.47 9.80 8.52
CA VAL A 60 -0.33 9.42 7.64
C VAL A 60 -0.39 10.19 6.32
N GLN A 61 -1.58 10.34 5.73
CA GLN A 61 -1.76 11.11 4.50
C GLN A 61 -1.33 12.57 4.69
N THR A 62 -1.83 13.23 5.73
CA THR A 62 -1.50 14.64 6.02
C THR A 62 -0.01 14.85 6.22
N LEU A 63 0.65 13.96 6.96
CA LEU A 63 2.09 14.04 7.20
C LEU A 63 2.90 13.79 5.92
N TYR A 64 2.50 12.81 5.11
CA TYR A 64 3.19 12.47 3.87
C TYR A 64 3.05 13.54 2.80
N THR A 65 1.90 14.21 2.70
CA THR A 65 1.67 15.30 1.75
C THR A 65 2.02 16.69 2.30
N SER A 66 2.59 16.76 3.50
CA SER A 66 2.97 18.04 4.11
C SER A 66 4.13 18.67 3.35
N SER A 67 4.28 19.99 3.44
CA SER A 67 5.42 20.70 2.84
C SER A 67 6.76 20.42 3.53
N GLU A 68 6.73 19.82 4.74
CA GLU A 68 7.91 19.31 5.42
C GLU A 68 8.25 17.93 4.84
N PRO A 69 9.46 17.72 4.26
CA PRO A 69 9.84 16.44 3.66
C PRO A 69 10.12 15.42 4.78
N LEU A 70 9.07 14.75 5.24
CA LEU A 70 9.17 13.67 6.22
C LEU A 70 9.33 12.34 5.51
N ASN A 71 10.36 11.59 5.88
CA ASN A 71 10.51 10.22 5.40
C ASN A 71 9.52 9.28 6.10
N LEU A 72 9.30 8.09 5.54
CA LEU A 72 8.35 7.12 6.09
C LEU A 72 8.69 6.66 7.52
N LYS A 73 9.97 6.68 7.93
CA LYS A 73 10.41 6.33 9.29
C LYS A 73 10.02 7.42 10.29
N GLU A 74 10.15 8.68 9.92
CA GLU A 74 9.74 9.83 10.73
C GLU A 74 8.22 9.87 10.88
N ILE A 75 7.48 9.58 9.82
CA ILE A 75 6.02 9.45 9.88
C ILE A 75 5.63 8.30 10.83
N ALA A 76 6.31 7.17 10.77
CA ALA A 76 6.10 6.06 11.70
C ALA A 76 6.33 6.48 13.16
N ALA A 77 7.42 7.20 13.42
CA ALA A 77 7.71 7.75 14.75
C ALA A 77 6.64 8.75 15.23
N LYS A 78 6.22 9.70 14.38
CA LYS A 78 5.19 10.71 14.70
C LYS A 78 3.80 10.10 14.92
N THR A 79 3.49 8.98 14.27
CA THR A 79 2.17 8.33 14.36
C THR A 79 2.11 7.17 15.36
N GLY A 80 3.26 6.73 15.89
CA GLY A 80 3.36 5.53 16.72
C GLY A 80 3.04 4.23 15.96
N LEU A 81 3.07 4.27 14.63
CA LEU A 81 2.88 3.10 13.77
C LEU A 81 4.21 2.41 13.49
N THR A 82 4.14 1.13 13.13
CA THR A 82 5.31 0.45 12.57
C THR A 82 5.58 0.95 11.16
N PHE A 83 6.85 0.98 10.76
CA PHE A 83 7.28 1.37 9.42
C PHE A 83 6.51 0.61 8.32
N SER A 84 6.36 -0.71 8.45
CA SER A 84 5.60 -1.54 7.50
C SER A 84 4.12 -1.15 7.42
N THR A 85 3.53 -0.70 8.54
CA THR A 85 2.14 -0.22 8.53
C THR A 85 2.03 1.10 7.78
N VAL A 86 2.98 2.02 7.97
CA VAL A 86 3.03 3.28 7.22
C VAL A 86 3.23 3.02 5.73
N GLN A 87 4.19 2.16 5.34
CA GLN A 87 4.39 1.74 3.95
C GLN A 87 3.10 1.18 3.35
N TYR A 88 2.44 0.26 4.05
CA TYR A 88 1.20 -0.32 3.59
C TYR A 88 0.08 0.73 3.43
N ILE A 89 -0.03 1.69 4.36
CA ILE A 89 -0.98 2.79 4.22
C ILE A 89 -0.67 3.60 2.95
N VAL A 90 0.57 4.08 2.81
CA VAL A 90 0.97 4.97 1.70
C VAL A 90 0.84 4.28 0.35
N TYR A 91 1.32 3.04 0.22
CA TYR A 91 1.41 2.36 -1.06
C TYR A 91 0.14 1.60 -1.46
N VAL A 92 -0.66 1.13 -0.49
CA VAL A 92 -1.83 0.28 -0.75
C VAL A 92 -3.15 0.96 -0.40
N LYS A 93 -3.23 1.73 0.69
CA LYS A 93 -4.51 2.29 1.16
C LYS A 93 -4.81 3.69 0.68
N LEU A 94 -3.80 4.54 0.48
CA LEU A 94 -4.03 5.88 -0.05
C LEU A 94 -4.44 5.81 -1.53
N LYS A 95 -5.69 6.20 -1.81
CA LYS A 95 -6.23 6.25 -3.18
C LYS A 95 -5.49 7.24 -4.07
N SER A 96 -4.98 8.32 -3.49
CA SER A 96 -4.23 9.36 -4.20
C SER A 96 -2.89 8.89 -4.74
N LYS A 97 -2.36 7.75 -4.26
CA LYS A 97 -1.02 7.22 -4.60
C LYS A 97 0.03 8.34 -4.64
N PRO A 98 0.24 9.06 -3.52
CA PRO A 98 1.01 10.31 -3.49
C PRO A 98 2.53 10.12 -3.69
N TYR A 99 2.98 8.90 -3.93
CA TYR A 99 4.38 8.51 -4.06
C TYR A 99 4.83 8.57 -5.51
N THR A 100 6.09 8.95 -5.73
CA THR A 100 6.68 8.95 -7.05
C THR A 100 6.94 7.52 -7.51
N LYS A 101 6.59 7.23 -8.76
CA LYS A 101 6.92 5.97 -9.41
C LYS A 101 7.96 6.26 -10.48
N ARG A 102 8.95 5.38 -10.61
CA ARG A 102 9.83 5.32 -11.76
C ARG A 102 9.64 4.00 -12.47
N GLU A 103 9.35 4.08 -13.75
CA GLU A 103 9.23 2.91 -14.60
C GLU A 103 10.58 2.62 -15.23
N TYR A 104 10.92 1.34 -15.30
CA TYR A 104 12.13 0.84 -15.93
C TYR A 104 11.75 -0.26 -16.91
N VAL A 105 12.61 -0.47 -17.89
CA VAL A 105 12.60 -1.67 -18.71
C VAL A 105 13.91 -2.39 -18.46
N SER A 106 13.80 -3.65 -18.04
CA SER A 106 14.94 -4.56 -17.93
C SER A 106 14.99 -5.49 -19.12
N PHE A 107 16.19 -5.78 -19.61
CA PHE A 107 16.41 -6.67 -20.74
C PHE A 107 17.84 -7.23 -20.74
N GLU A 108 18.04 -8.29 -21.52
CA GLU A 108 19.32 -8.95 -21.72
C GLU A 108 19.79 -8.71 -23.17
N THR A 109 21.06 -8.36 -23.36
CA THR A 109 21.66 -8.17 -24.70
C THR A 109 22.12 -9.49 -25.32
N ASP A 110 22.50 -9.45 -26.59
CA ASP A 110 23.16 -10.55 -27.31
C ASP A 110 24.46 -11.01 -26.65
N ASP A 111 25.19 -10.10 -26.03
CA ASP A 111 26.38 -10.39 -25.20
C ASP A 111 26.05 -10.86 -23.77
N ALA A 112 24.78 -11.22 -23.49
CA ALA A 112 24.28 -11.67 -22.19
C ALA A 112 24.40 -10.63 -21.04
N VAL A 113 24.54 -9.34 -21.37
CA VAL A 113 24.59 -8.25 -20.38
C VAL A 113 23.16 -7.84 -20.02
N HIS A 114 22.91 -7.70 -18.71
CA HIS A 114 21.62 -7.28 -18.20
C HIS A 114 21.59 -5.77 -17.96
N TYR A 115 20.70 -5.08 -18.67
CA TYR A 115 20.46 -3.65 -18.48
C TYR A 115 19.13 -3.40 -17.80
N ARG A 116 19.08 -2.28 -17.08
CA ARG A 116 17.86 -1.73 -16.50
C ARG A 116 17.86 -0.23 -16.76
N ILE A 117 16.99 0.20 -17.67
CA ILE A 117 16.97 1.58 -18.16
C ILE A 117 15.64 2.21 -17.79
N GLN A 118 15.65 3.48 -17.37
CA GLN A 118 14.39 4.19 -17.08
C GLN A 118 13.57 4.30 -18.35
N ARG A 119 12.26 4.08 -18.22
CA ARG A 119 11.31 4.01 -19.34
C ARG A 119 11.34 5.26 -20.21
N GLU A 120 11.59 6.43 -19.61
CA GLU A 120 11.68 7.73 -20.26
C GLU A 120 12.84 7.86 -21.26
N PHE A 121 13.89 7.04 -21.13
CA PHE A 121 15.03 7.02 -22.07
C PHE A 121 14.84 6.03 -23.21
N ILE A 122 13.70 5.33 -23.27
CA ILE A 122 13.43 4.31 -24.29
C ILE A 122 12.46 4.89 -25.31
N ASP A 123 12.84 4.84 -26.58
CA ASP A 123 11.96 5.18 -27.70
C ASP A 123 10.90 4.09 -27.85
N THR A 124 9.71 4.37 -27.33
CA THR A 124 8.61 3.41 -27.22
C THR A 124 8.00 3.08 -28.58
N GLU A 125 7.98 4.06 -29.48
CA GLU A 125 7.36 3.94 -30.79
C GLU A 125 8.24 3.09 -31.70
N ARG A 126 9.54 3.38 -31.72
CA ARG A 126 10.50 2.65 -32.55
C ARG A 126 10.79 1.24 -32.05
N SER A 127 10.76 1.04 -30.73
CA SER A 127 11.04 -0.26 -30.11
C SER A 127 9.84 -1.22 -30.12
N LEU A 128 8.63 -0.77 -30.46
CA LEU A 128 7.40 -1.58 -30.57
C LEU A 128 7.14 -2.51 -29.37
N LEU A 129 7.50 -2.08 -28.16
CA LEU A 129 7.48 -2.91 -26.93
C LEU A 129 6.09 -3.41 -26.52
N HIS A 130 5.04 -2.87 -27.11
CA HIS A 130 3.65 -3.22 -26.79
C HIS A 130 3.22 -4.57 -27.42
N ASN A 131 3.95 -5.07 -28.41
CA ASN A 131 3.63 -6.28 -29.16
C ASN A 131 4.87 -7.18 -29.30
N ILE A 132 5.41 -7.68 -28.18
CA ILE A 132 6.47 -8.69 -28.21
C ILE A 132 5.80 -10.08 -28.16
N PRO A 133 5.65 -10.79 -29.29
CA PRO A 133 4.96 -12.07 -29.33
C PRO A 133 5.75 -13.19 -28.64
N ASP A 134 7.08 -13.07 -28.58
CA ASP A 134 7.99 -14.06 -28.00
C ASP A 134 9.14 -13.34 -27.29
N ASN A 135 9.10 -13.32 -25.96
CA ASN A 135 10.10 -12.59 -25.18
C ASN A 135 11.49 -13.26 -25.17
N THR A 136 11.64 -14.46 -25.73
CA THR A 136 12.92 -15.18 -25.76
C THR A 136 13.78 -14.81 -26.96
N ARG A 137 13.18 -14.25 -28.02
CA ARG A 137 13.89 -13.78 -29.21
C ARG A 137 14.48 -12.40 -28.99
N PHE A 138 15.54 -12.12 -29.76
CA PHE A 138 16.12 -10.79 -29.80
C PHE A 138 15.24 -9.83 -30.62
N HIS A 139 15.08 -8.63 -30.07
CA HIS A 139 14.33 -7.51 -30.60
C HIS A 139 15.20 -6.27 -30.55
N GLN A 140 14.97 -5.34 -31.48
CA GLN A 140 15.68 -4.07 -31.45
C GLN A 140 15.03 -3.14 -30.43
N LEU A 141 15.83 -2.68 -29.46
CA LEU A 141 15.42 -1.70 -28.46
C LEU A 141 16.22 -0.42 -28.68
N TYR A 142 15.51 0.68 -28.90
CA TYR A 142 16.07 1.98 -29.19
C TYR A 142 15.95 2.89 -27.98
N LEU A 143 17.04 3.57 -27.64
CA LEU A 143 17.04 4.67 -26.69
C LEU A 143 16.79 6.00 -27.41
N THR A 144 16.33 6.99 -26.66
CA THR A 144 16.06 8.35 -27.16
C THR A 144 17.33 9.10 -27.58
N ASP A 145 18.50 8.68 -27.11
CA ASP A 145 19.81 9.22 -27.53
C ASP A 145 20.35 8.58 -28.84
N GLY A 146 19.61 7.63 -29.43
CA GLY A 146 19.99 6.92 -30.64
C GLY A 146 20.74 5.61 -30.41
N THR A 147 21.04 5.24 -29.16
CA THR A 147 21.64 3.94 -28.83
C THR A 147 20.69 2.80 -29.18
N LEU A 148 21.23 1.74 -29.78
CA LEU A 148 20.50 0.54 -30.18
C LEU A 148 21.02 -0.67 -29.41
N TYR A 149 20.11 -1.42 -28.80
CA TYR A 149 20.37 -2.72 -28.22
C TYR A 149 19.66 -3.83 -29.00
N CYS A 150 20.34 -4.96 -29.14
CA CYS A 150 19.72 -6.23 -29.51
C CYS A 150 19.29 -6.92 -28.20
N ALA A 151 18.00 -6.87 -27.87
CA ALA A 151 17.49 -7.16 -26.54
C ALA A 151 16.50 -8.33 -26.52
N ARG A 152 16.56 -9.19 -25.51
CA ARG A 152 15.57 -10.23 -25.21
C ARG A 152 15.16 -10.18 -23.74
N ASN A 153 14.18 -10.99 -23.35
CA ASN A 153 13.66 -11.07 -21.99
C ASN A 153 13.24 -9.70 -21.44
N ILE A 154 12.69 -8.85 -22.30
CA ILE A 154 12.31 -7.48 -22.02
C ILE A 154 11.13 -7.47 -21.04
N ARG A 155 11.26 -6.74 -19.93
CA ARG A 155 10.27 -6.67 -18.86
C ARG A 155 10.09 -5.23 -18.40
N SER A 156 8.83 -4.84 -18.22
CA SER A 156 8.49 -3.57 -17.57
C SER A 156 8.51 -3.75 -16.06
N GLU A 157 9.18 -2.83 -15.37
CA GLU A 157 9.31 -2.80 -13.92
C GLU A 157 8.88 -1.44 -13.39
N VAL A 158 8.14 -1.44 -12.29
CA VAL A 158 7.75 -0.19 -11.61
C VAL A 158 8.39 -0.19 -10.23
N ILE A 159 9.21 0.82 -9.97
CA ILE A 159 9.81 1.06 -8.66
C ILE A 159 9.08 2.23 -8.02
N ILE A 160 8.73 2.07 -6.74
CA ILE A 160 8.27 3.17 -5.92
C ILE A 160 9.50 3.86 -5.35
N CYS A 161 9.64 5.15 -5.63
CA CYS A 161 10.69 5.97 -5.05
C CYS A 161 10.24 6.51 -3.68
N GLU A 162 11.16 6.53 -2.73
CA GLU A 162 10.99 7.21 -1.44
C GLU A 162 11.12 8.71 -1.58
#